data_AF-A0A7Y3JCU5-F1
#
_entry.id   AF-A0A7Y3JCU5-F1
#
_cell.length_a   1.000
_cell.length_b   1.000
_cell.length_c   1.000
_cell.angle_alpha   90.00
_cell.angle_beta   90.00
_cell.angle_gamma   90.00
#
_symmetry.space_group_name_H-M   'P 1'
#
loop_
_entity.id
_entity.type
_entity.pdbx_description
1 polymer ?
#
loop_
_entity_poly.entity_id
_entity_poly.type
_entity_poly.pdbx_seq_one_letter_code
_entity_poly.pdbx_strand_id
1 'polypeptide(L)' 'IAEGVETPNQLDCARSIGIHWAQGYLWGRAQGLPESESH' A
#
# COMPACT_ATOMS: atom_id res chain seq x y z
N ILE A 1 -0.21 5.29 -9.85
CA ILE A 1 -0.15 4.56 -8.56
C ILE A 1 -1.43 3.73 -8.44
N ALA A 2 -1.35 2.50 -7.94
CA ALA A 2 -2.51 1.66 -7.63
C ALA A 2 -2.77 1.69 -6.12
N GLU A 3 -4.03 1.79 -5.70
CA GLU A 3 -4.43 1.79 -4.30
C GLU A 3 -5.39 0.64 -4.01
N GLY A 4 -5.46 0.21 -2.75
CA GLY A 4 -6.34 -0.90 -2.37
C GLY A 4 -5.89 -2.26 -2.91
N VAL A 5 -4.58 -2.46 -3.13
CA VAL A 5 -4.05 -3.79 -3.49
C VAL A 5 -4.03 -4.68 -2.25
N GLU A 6 -4.76 -5.77 -2.29
CA GLU A 6 -4.95 -6.70 -1.17
C GLU A 6 -4.32 -8.08 -1.43
N THR A 7 -4.12 -8.44 -2.70
CA THR A 7 -3.64 -9.75 -3.13
C THR A 7 -2.47 -9.65 -4.12
N PRO A 8 -1.59 -10.67 -4.19
CA PRO A 8 -0.52 -10.73 -5.18
C PRO A 8 -1.03 -10.63 -6.63
N ASN A 9 -2.18 -11.26 -6.93
CA ASN A 9 -2.76 -11.22 -8.28
C ASN A 9 -3.13 -9.80 -8.72
N GLN A 10 -3.66 -8.97 -7.81
CA GLN A 10 -3.96 -7.57 -8.12
C GLN A 10 -2.69 -6.75 -8.38
N LEU A 11 -1.60 -7.03 -7.64
CA LEU A 11 -0.31 -6.40 -7.88
C LEU A 11 0.24 -6.76 -9.27
N ASP A 12 0.13 -8.03 -9.67
CA ASP A 12 0.59 -8.49 -10.99
C ASP A 12 -0.22 -7.87 -12.13
N CYS A 13 -1.55 -7.72 -11.95
CA CYS A 13 -2.39 -6.95 -12.87
C CYS A 13 -1.98 -5.48 -12.95
N ALA A 14 -1.65 -4.83 -11.83
CA ALA A 14 -1.19 -3.44 -11.85
C ALA A 14 0.15 -3.29 -12.60
N ARG A 15 1.08 -4.22 -12.40
CA ARG A 15 2.37 -4.25 -13.09
C ARG A 15 2.21 -4.47 -14.60
N SER A 16 1.30 -5.35 -15.02
CA SER A 16 1.13 -5.68 -16.44
C SER A 16 0.65 -4.50 -17.29
N ILE A 17 0.02 -3.49 -16.67
CA ILE A 17 -0.41 -2.24 -17.33
C ILE A 17 0.54 -1.05 -17.09
N GLY A 18 1.74 -1.31 -16.54
CA GLY A 18 2.77 -0.29 -16.36
C GLY A 18 2.61 0.60 -15.12
N ILE A 19 1.84 0.17 -14.11
CA ILE A 19 1.81 0.87 -12.82
C ILE A 19 3.02 0.44 -11.98
N HIS A 20 3.86 1.41 -11.63
CA HIS A 20 5.12 1.18 -10.92
C HIS A 20 5.04 1.38 -9.40
N TRP A 21 3.96 2.00 -8.90
CA TRP A 21 3.77 2.31 -7.48
C TRP A 21 2.42 1.74 -7.02
N ALA A 22 2.41 1.05 -5.88
CA ALA A 22 1.19 0.46 -5.34
C ALA A 22 1.14 0.56 -3.81
N GLN A 23 -0.06 0.71 -3.26
CA GLN A 23 -0.35 0.64 -1.83
C GLN A 23 -1.61 -0.18 -1.56
N GLY A 24 -1.76 -0.69 -0.33
CA GLY A 24 -2.93 -1.44 0.10
C GLY A 24 -2.61 -2.47 1.19
N TYR A 25 -3.62 -3.23 1.60
CA TYR A 25 -3.52 -4.21 2.69
C TYR A 25 -2.52 -5.33 2.42
N LEU A 26 -2.12 -5.54 1.16
CA LEU A 26 -1.04 -6.47 0.81
C LEU A 26 0.27 -6.16 1.57
N TRP A 27 0.53 -4.90 1.92
CA TRP A 27 1.69 -4.48 2.73
C TRP A 27 1.37 -4.20 4.20
N GLY A 28 0.14 -4.50 4.63
CA GLY A 28 -0.36 -4.17 5.96
C GLY A 28 -1.13 -2.86 6.02
N ARG A 29 -1.56 -2.49 7.22
CA ARG A 29 -2.29 -1.23 7.49
C ARG A 29 -1.32 -0.12 7.79
N ALA A 30 -1.65 1.10 7.33
CA ALA A 30 -0.98 2.30 7.81
C ALA A 30 -1.08 2.36 9.34
N GLN A 31 0.07 2.28 9.99
CA GLN A 31 0.20 2.56 11.42
C GLN A 31 0.28 4.08 11.53
N GLY A 32 -0.61 4.69 12.32
CA GLY A 32 -0.62 6.14 12.50
C GLY A 32 0.76 6.67 12.92
N LEU A 33 0.96 7.99 12.81
CA LEU A 33 2.17 8.60 13.35
C LEU A 33 2.25 8.32 14.86
N PRO A 34 3.44 8.07 15.42
CA PRO A 34 3.61 8.01 16.86
C PRO A 34 3.11 9.32 17.46
N GLU A 35 2.31 9.25 18.53
CA GLU A 35 1.95 10.45 19.28
C GLU A 35 3.24 11.07 19.81
N SER A 36 3.49 12.34 19.48
CA SER A 36 4.62 13.07 20.04
C SER A 36 4.43 13.15 21.54
N GLU A 37 5.33 12.55 22.32
CA GLU A 37 5.37 12.73 23.77
C GLU A 37 5.45 14.23 24.06
N SER A 38 4.36 14.77 24.59
CA SER A 38 4.31 16.15 25.04
C SER A 38 5.01 16.19 26.39
N HIS A 39 6.27 16.62 26.39
CA HIS A 39 7.04 16.94 27.60
C HIS A 39 6.62 18.30 28.18
#